data_AF-A0AAP4C7K3-F1
#
_entry.id   AF-A0AAP4C7K3-F1
#
_cell.length_a   1.000
_cell.length_b   1.000
_cell.length_c   1.000
_cell.angle_alpha   90.00
_cell.angle_beta   90.00
_cell.angle_gamma   90.00
#
_symmetry.space_group_name_H-M   'P 1'
#
loop_
_entity.id
_entity.type
_entity.pdbx_description
1 polymer ?
#
loop_
_entity_poly.entity_id
_entity_poly.type
_entity_poly.pdbx_seq_one_letter_code
_entity_poly.pdbx_strand_id
1 'polypeptide(L)'
;MLTILLGLMSGVSGVLWHTHYWAGTMNETLVVLPWGAVLSALAVLAAGLWWGSFTGRLWVPGAIGAIAFATIGALSLSTTNIVIAPINEFTRNNAPGAYIAALTLFAGVILATVLASLAVMKILSRRQREARATQLGGEAHAAAAEAEQA
;
A
#
# COMPACT_ATOMS: atom_id res chain seq x y z
N MET A 1 5.95 7.26 15.11
CA MET A 1 6.12 8.44 14.24
C MET A 1 6.38 8.09 12.78
N LEU A 2 7.40 7.28 12.44
CA LEU A 2 7.75 7.02 11.03
C LEU A 2 6.63 6.38 10.19
N THR A 3 5.85 5.44 10.74
CA THR A 3 4.67 4.86 10.07
C THR A 3 3.65 5.93 9.65
N ILE A 4 3.46 6.94 10.49
CA ILE A 4 2.52 8.04 10.22
C ILE A 4 3.06 8.93 9.11
N LEU A 5 4.35 9.28 9.17
CA LEU A 5 5.01 10.07 8.13
C LEU A 5 4.96 9.37 6.77
N LEU A 6 5.24 8.06 6.72
CA LEU A 6 5.15 7.28 5.48
C LEU A 6 3.72 7.27 4.93
N GLY A 7 2.71 7.03 5.77
CA GLY A 7 1.31 7.09 5.36
C GLY A 7 0.91 8.47 4.82
N LEU A 8 1.29 9.55 5.52
CA LEU A 8 1.02 10.92 5.09
C LEU A 8 1.69 11.25 3.76
N MET A 9 2.99 10.96 3.61
CA MET A 9 3.74 11.24 2.39
C MET A 9 3.19 10.45 1.20
N SER A 10 2.84 9.17 1.39
CA SER A 10 2.23 8.37 0.34
C SER A 10 0.84 8.88 -0.04
N GLY A 11 0.03 9.33 0.94
CA GLY A 11 -1.28 9.93 0.69
C GLY A 11 -1.18 11.24 -0.09
N VAL A 12 -0.30 12.16 0.32
CA VAL A 12 -0.04 13.43 -0.38
C VAL A 12 0.49 13.19 -1.79
N SER A 13 1.45 12.27 -1.95
CA SER A 13 1.97 11.89 -3.27
C SER A 13 0.86 11.31 -4.15
N GLY A 14 -0.05 10.51 -3.58
CA GLY A 14 -1.26 10.03 -4.25
C GLY A 14 -2.08 11.14 -4.85
N VAL A 15 -2.38 12.14 -4.03
CA VAL A 15 -3.15 13.31 -4.45
C VAL A 15 -2.43 14.12 -5.53
N LEU A 16 -1.11 14.30 -5.43
CA LEU A 16 -0.35 15.09 -6.41
C LEU A 16 -0.18 14.39 -7.77
N TRP A 17 -0.05 13.06 -7.78
CA TRP A 17 0.22 12.32 -9.00
C TRP A 17 -1.01 11.76 -9.70
N HIS A 18 -2.15 11.54 -9.02
CA HIS A 18 -3.30 10.91 -9.68
C HIS A 18 -3.88 11.69 -10.88
N THR A 19 -3.64 13.00 -10.95
CA THR A 19 -4.03 13.84 -12.10
C THR A 19 -3.21 13.57 -13.36
N HIS A 20 -2.11 12.83 -13.24
CA HIS A 20 -1.29 12.42 -14.37
C HIS A 20 -1.88 11.15 -14.98
N TYR A 21 -2.78 11.35 -15.95
CA TYR A 21 -3.40 10.29 -16.71
C TYR A 21 -3.36 10.63 -18.20
N TRP A 22 -3.35 9.58 -19.03
CA TRP A 22 -3.59 9.73 -20.46
C TRP A 22 -5.05 9.40 -20.75
N ALA A 23 -5.70 10.22 -21.56
CA ALA A 23 -7.06 9.96 -22.03
C ALA A 23 -7.08 10.14 -23.55
N GLY A 24 -7.55 9.12 -24.27
CA GLY A 24 -7.70 9.13 -25.72
C GLY A 24 -8.90 8.31 -26.14
N THR A 25 -9.45 8.59 -27.32
CA THR A 25 -10.51 7.78 -27.91
C THR A 25 -9.91 6.77 -28.89
N MET A 26 -10.28 5.51 -28.76
CA MET A 26 -9.96 4.45 -29.73
C MET A 26 -11.27 3.82 -30.19
N ASN A 27 -11.59 3.90 -31.48
CA ASN A 27 -12.84 3.37 -32.04
C ASN A 27 -14.08 3.78 -31.23
N GLU A 28 -14.26 5.09 -30.99
CA GLU A 28 -15.37 5.67 -30.20
C GLU A 28 -15.40 5.29 -28.70
N THR A 29 -14.52 4.38 -28.25
CA THR A 29 -14.37 4.05 -26.84
C THR A 29 -13.36 4.98 -26.16
N LEU A 30 -13.71 5.51 -25.00
CA LEU A 30 -12.80 6.29 -24.17
C LEU A 30 -11.83 5.35 -23.45
N VAL A 31 -10.55 5.48 -23.76
CA VAL A 31 -9.47 4.77 -23.06
C VAL A 31 -8.78 5.76 -22.14
N VAL A 32 -8.73 5.42 -20.84
CA VAL A 32 -8.07 6.22 -19.82
C VAL A 32 -7.00 5.36 -19.16
N LEU A 33 -5.77 5.85 -19.18
CA LEU A 33 -4.62 5.23 -18.52
C LEU A 33 -4.19 6.10 -17.32
N PRO A 34 -4.69 5.81 -16.11
CA PRO A 34 -4.41 6.58 -14.89
C PRO A 34 -3.08 6.16 -14.24
N TRP A 35 -1.98 6.26 -14.99
CA TRP A 35 -0.67 5.77 -14.54
C TRP A 35 -0.16 6.45 -13.26
N GLY A 36 -0.47 7.74 -13.06
CA GLY A 36 -0.13 8.45 -11.82
C GLY A 36 -0.79 7.82 -10.59
N ALA A 37 -2.08 7.48 -10.69
CA ALA A 37 -2.80 6.80 -9.60
C ALA A 37 -2.23 5.41 -9.30
N VAL A 38 -1.83 4.68 -10.35
CA VAL A 38 -1.19 3.36 -10.22
C VAL A 38 0.16 3.46 -9.52
N LEU A 39 1.01 4.43 -9.92
CA LEU A 39 2.31 4.65 -9.27
C LEU A 39 2.15 5.02 -7.80
N SER A 40 1.14 5.83 -7.46
CA SER A 40 0.84 6.17 -6.07
C SER A 40 0.42 4.96 -5.24
N ALA A 41 -0.41 4.08 -5.79
CA ALA A 41 -0.76 2.82 -5.14
C ALA A 41 0.48 1.93 -4.92
N LEU A 42 1.37 1.86 -5.91
CA LEU A 42 2.65 1.14 -5.78
C LEU A 42 3.56 1.76 -4.72
N ALA A 43 3.57 3.09 -4.55
CA ALA A 43 4.32 3.74 -3.49
C ALA A 43 3.80 3.35 -2.09
N VAL A 44 2.47 3.28 -1.90
CA VAL A 44 1.84 2.78 -0.66
C VAL A 44 2.24 1.31 -0.42
N LEU A 45 2.16 0.48 -1.46
CA LEU A 45 2.56 -0.93 -1.39
C LEU A 45 4.03 -1.05 -0.95
N ALA A 46 4.93 -0.35 -1.62
CA ALA A 46 6.36 -0.39 -1.33
C ALA A 46 6.68 0.10 0.09
N ALA A 47 6.07 1.21 0.53
CA ALA A 47 6.23 1.74 1.88
C ALA A 47 5.72 0.75 2.94
N GLY A 48 4.54 0.16 2.70
CA GLY A 48 3.95 -0.86 3.57
C GLY A 48 4.81 -2.12 3.67
N LEU A 49 5.27 -2.64 2.53
CA LEU A 49 6.14 -3.81 2.45
C LEU A 49 7.47 -3.57 3.16
N TRP A 50 8.16 -2.48 2.83
CA TRP A 50 9.47 -2.18 3.36
C TRP A 50 9.40 -1.99 4.87
N TRP A 51 8.52 -1.11 5.35
CA TRP A 51 8.44 -0.79 6.77
C TRP A 51 7.83 -1.92 7.60
N GLY A 52 6.83 -2.63 7.07
CA GLY A 52 6.24 -3.79 7.74
C GLY A 52 7.23 -4.95 7.87
N SER A 53 8.05 -5.21 6.84
CA SER A 53 9.08 -6.25 6.87
C SER A 53 10.27 -5.88 7.76
N PHE A 54 10.60 -4.59 7.86
CA PHE A 54 11.70 -4.09 8.70
C PHE A 54 11.33 -4.11 10.19
N THR A 55 10.14 -3.63 10.54
CA THR A 55 9.69 -3.55 11.95
C THR A 55 9.23 -4.88 12.53
N GLY A 56 8.98 -5.89 11.69
CA GLY A 56 8.49 -7.19 12.15
C GLY A 56 7.04 -7.18 12.63
N ARG A 57 6.25 -6.17 12.25
CA ARG A 57 4.89 -5.93 12.80
C ARG A 57 3.83 -6.01 11.70
N LEU A 58 2.85 -6.88 11.90
CA LEU A 58 1.76 -7.12 10.94
C LEU A 58 0.81 -5.94 10.76
N TRP A 59 0.66 -5.09 11.78
CA TRP A 59 -0.26 -3.94 11.72
C TRP A 59 0.31 -2.76 10.92
N VAL A 60 1.61 -2.74 10.66
CA VAL A 60 2.30 -1.60 10.06
C VAL A 60 1.83 -1.29 8.63
N PRO A 61 1.71 -2.28 7.71
CA PRO A 61 1.18 -2.02 6.37
C PRO A 61 -0.25 -1.49 6.41
N GLY A 62 -1.09 -2.04 7.29
CA GLY A 62 -2.46 -1.57 7.49
C GLY A 62 -2.53 -0.12 7.97
N ALA A 63 -1.65 0.27 8.91
CA ALA A 63 -1.58 1.65 9.39
C ALA A 63 -1.10 2.64 8.30
N ILE A 64 -0.07 2.28 7.53
CA ILE A 64 0.40 3.12 6.40
C ILE A 64 -0.73 3.32 5.40
N GLY A 65 -1.40 2.24 5.01
CA GLY A 65 -2.52 2.27 4.07
C GLY A 65 -3.71 3.09 4.57
N ALA A 66 -4.11 2.90 5.83
CA ALA A 66 -5.21 3.66 6.44
C ALA A 66 -4.91 5.16 6.51
N ILE A 67 -3.69 5.53 6.88
CA ILE A 67 -3.27 6.94 6.93
C ILE A 67 -3.19 7.53 5.52
N ALA A 68 -2.65 6.80 4.55
CA ALA A 68 -2.64 7.24 3.15
C ALA A 68 -4.06 7.46 2.63
N PHE A 69 -4.98 6.53 2.88
CA PHE A 69 -6.39 6.63 2.50
C PHE A 69 -7.08 7.83 3.17
N ALA A 70 -6.88 8.01 4.48
CA ALA A 70 -7.44 9.14 5.22
C ALA A 70 -6.91 10.48 4.71
N THR A 71 -5.62 10.54 4.35
CA THR A 71 -4.98 11.73 3.78
C THR A 71 -5.59 12.07 2.42
N ILE A 72 -5.76 11.07 1.55
CA ILE A 72 -6.40 11.23 0.25
C ILE A 72 -7.84 11.74 0.44
N GLY A 73 -8.62 11.13 1.33
CA GLY A 73 -9.98 11.56 1.63
C GLY A 73 -10.07 12.99 2.18
N ALA A 74 -9.21 13.34 3.14
CA ALA A 74 -9.17 14.68 3.73
C ALA A 74 -8.83 15.75 2.69
N LEU A 75 -7.85 15.48 1.82
CA LEU A 75 -7.47 16.38 0.73
C LEU A 75 -8.53 16.45 -0.37
N SER A 76 -9.31 15.38 -0.57
CA SER A 76 -10.45 15.38 -1.52
C SER A 76 -11.61 16.25 -1.05
N LEU A 77 -11.79 16.42 0.26
CA LEU A 77 -12.88 17.20 0.86
C LEU A 77 -12.54 18.69 1.05
N SER A 78 -11.32 19.10 0.73
CA SER A 78 -10.90 20.50 0.84
C SER A 78 -11.63 21.37 -0.20
N THR A 79 -12.58 22.17 0.25
CA THR A 79 -13.50 22.98 -0.58
C THR A 79 -12.85 24.14 -1.32
N THR A 80 -11.56 24.42 -1.09
CA THR A 80 -10.87 25.60 -1.63
C THR A 80 -10.07 25.34 -2.91
N ASN A 81 -9.85 24.09 -3.28
CA ASN A 81 -9.30 23.68 -4.58
C ASN A 81 -9.63 22.20 -4.75
N ILE A 82 -10.35 21.82 -5.80
CA ILE A 82 -10.70 20.41 -6.06
C ILE A 82 -9.43 19.69 -6.47
N VAL A 83 -8.66 19.22 -5.48
CA VAL A 83 -7.38 18.54 -5.73
C VAL A 83 -7.64 17.15 -6.30
N ILE A 84 -8.75 16.51 -5.93
CA ILE A 84 -9.21 15.22 -6.48
C ILE A 84 -10.60 15.39 -7.09
N ALA A 85 -10.79 14.84 -8.29
CA ALA A 85 -12.07 14.86 -8.98
C ALA A 85 -13.15 14.14 -8.14
N PRO A 86 -14.28 14.79 -7.84
CA PRO A 86 -15.29 14.19 -6.99
C PRO A 86 -15.93 12.98 -7.68
N ILE A 87 -16.14 11.91 -6.91
CA ILE A 87 -16.74 10.67 -7.41
C ILE A 87 -18.27 10.84 -7.42
N ASN A 88 -18.78 11.59 -8.38
CA ASN A 88 -20.21 11.82 -8.59
C ASN A 88 -20.58 11.74 -10.08
N GLU A 89 -21.88 11.72 -10.36
CA GLU A 89 -22.41 11.58 -11.72
C GLU A 89 -22.05 12.77 -12.62
N PHE A 90 -21.96 13.97 -12.03
CA PHE A 90 -21.56 15.17 -12.75
C PHE A 90 -20.12 15.07 -13.31
N THR A 91 -19.16 14.67 -12.49
CA THR A 91 -17.75 14.52 -12.89
C THR A 91 -17.57 13.32 -13.82
N ARG A 92 -18.35 12.26 -13.65
CA ARG A 92 -18.35 11.13 -14.59
C ARG A 92 -18.70 11.57 -16.02
N ASN A 93 -19.67 12.46 -16.16
CA ASN A 93 -20.15 12.92 -17.47
C ASN A 93 -19.27 14.03 -18.07
N ASN A 94 -18.75 14.94 -17.23
CA ASN A 94 -17.99 16.10 -17.69
C ASN A 94 -16.46 15.90 -17.73
N ALA A 95 -15.93 15.00 -16.92
CA ALA A 95 -14.49 14.71 -16.82
C ALA A 95 -14.23 13.22 -16.54
N PRO A 96 -14.63 12.31 -17.45
CA PRO A 96 -14.56 10.87 -17.21
C PRO A 96 -13.15 10.35 -16.94
N GLY A 97 -12.11 10.96 -17.53
CA GLY A 97 -10.71 10.62 -17.26
C GLY A 97 -10.29 10.86 -15.81
N ALA A 98 -10.64 12.03 -15.27
CA ALA A 98 -10.34 12.39 -13.89
C ALA A 98 -11.15 11.53 -12.90
N TYR A 99 -12.40 11.20 -13.23
CA TYR A 99 -13.24 10.28 -12.47
C TYR A 99 -12.61 8.88 -12.36
N ILE A 100 -12.16 8.32 -13.49
CA ILE A 100 -11.49 7.01 -13.54
C ILE A 100 -10.16 7.05 -12.76
N ALA A 101 -9.39 8.13 -12.88
CA ALA A 101 -8.14 8.28 -12.16
C ALA A 101 -8.34 8.34 -10.63
N ALA A 102 -9.35 9.08 -10.16
CA ALA A 102 -9.72 9.15 -8.75
C ALA A 102 -10.16 7.78 -8.21
N LEU A 103 -11.05 7.08 -8.94
CA LEU A 103 -11.45 5.72 -8.57
C LEU A 103 -10.27 4.75 -8.50
N THR A 104 -9.37 4.83 -9.48
CA THR A 104 -8.18 3.99 -9.53
C THR A 104 -7.25 4.26 -8.36
N LEU A 105 -7.12 5.52 -7.93
CA LEU A 105 -6.34 5.87 -6.75
C LEU A 105 -6.93 5.23 -5.48
N PHE A 106 -8.22 5.42 -5.22
CA PHE A 106 -8.86 4.86 -4.02
C PHE A 106 -8.81 3.32 -4.01
N ALA A 107 -9.21 2.68 -5.11
CA ALA A 107 -9.16 1.23 -5.23
C ALA A 107 -7.73 0.70 -5.15
N GLY A 108 -6.79 1.37 -5.81
CA GLY A 108 -5.38 1.02 -5.83
C GLY A 108 -4.75 1.06 -4.44
N VAL A 109 -5.02 2.10 -3.65
CA VAL A 109 -4.51 2.22 -2.27
C VAL A 109 -5.08 1.13 -1.37
N ILE A 110 -6.36 0.80 -1.49
CA ILE A 110 -6.98 -0.31 -0.74
C ILE A 110 -6.29 -1.63 -1.10
N LEU A 111 -6.18 -1.94 -2.40
CA LEU A 111 -5.54 -3.17 -2.88
C LEU A 111 -4.07 -3.24 -2.45
N ALA A 112 -3.32 -2.15 -2.61
CA ALA A 112 -1.93 -2.05 -2.17
C ALA A 112 -1.77 -2.35 -0.67
N THR A 113 -2.69 -1.85 0.15
CA THR A 113 -2.68 -2.08 1.60
C THR A 113 -2.92 -3.54 1.95
N VAL A 114 -3.91 -4.17 1.31
CA VAL A 114 -4.22 -5.59 1.52
C VAL A 114 -3.05 -6.46 1.07
N LEU A 115 -2.49 -6.20 -0.12
CA LEU A 115 -1.36 -6.95 -0.66
C LEU A 115 -0.10 -6.79 0.20
N ALA A 116 0.21 -5.57 0.65
CA ALA A 116 1.32 -5.33 1.57
C ALA A 116 1.15 -6.12 2.88
N SER A 117 -0.07 -6.13 3.43
CA SER A 117 -0.38 -6.84 4.67
C SER A 117 -0.19 -8.35 4.52
N LEU A 118 -0.71 -8.93 3.44
CA LEU A 118 -0.55 -10.36 3.14
C LEU A 118 0.92 -10.75 2.91
N ALA A 119 1.66 -9.93 2.19
CA ALA A 119 3.06 -10.17 1.90
C ALA A 119 3.93 -10.08 3.17
N VAL A 120 3.72 -9.06 4.02
CA VAL A 120 4.42 -8.96 5.31
C VAL A 120 4.06 -10.14 6.22
N MET A 121 2.79 -10.54 6.25
CA MET A 121 2.38 -11.74 6.99
C MET A 121 3.13 -12.98 6.53
N LYS A 122 3.26 -13.19 5.22
CA LYS A 122 4.02 -14.30 4.65
C LYS A 122 5.51 -14.21 5.04
N ILE A 123 6.12 -13.04 4.92
CA ILE A 123 7.55 -12.82 5.26
C ILE A 123 7.81 -13.13 6.74
N LEU A 124 6.97 -12.63 7.66
CA LEU A 124 7.15 -12.83 9.09
C LEU A 124 6.89 -14.28 9.50
N SER A 125 5.87 -14.92 8.92
CA SER A 125 5.60 -16.34 9.17
C SER A 125 6.79 -17.22 8.77
N ARG A 126 7.47 -16.90 7.66
CA ARG A 126 8.66 -17.61 7.21
C ARG A 126 9.83 -17.44 8.17
N ARG A 127 10.10 -16.20 8.61
CA ARG A 127 11.17 -15.92 9.59
C ARG A 127 10.93 -16.61 10.93
N GLN A 128 9.68 -16.68 11.39
CA GLN A 128 9.35 -17.40 12.62
C GLN A 128 9.56 -18.91 12.50
N ARG A 129 9.25 -19.51 11.34
CA ARG A 129 9.52 -20.93 11.08
C ARG A 129 11.01 -21.23 11.05
N GLU A 130 11.79 -20.38 10.38
CA GLU A 130 13.25 -20.49 10.32
C GLU A 130 13.88 -20.37 11.71
N ALA A 131 13.45 -19.40 12.53
CA ALA A 131 13.94 -19.23 13.90
C ALA A 131 13.64 -20.44 14.81
N ARG A 132 12.44 -21.02 14.71
CA ARG A 132 12.08 -22.23 15.47
C ARG A 132 12.91 -23.44 15.05
N ALA A 133 13.16 -23.61 13.76
CA ALA A 133 14.00 -24.71 13.27
C ALA A 133 15.43 -24.63 13.82
N THR A 134 16.01 -23.42 13.86
CA THR A 134 17.34 -23.20 14.43
C THR A 134 17.40 -23.46 15.94
N GLN A 135 16.36 -23.05 16.69
CA GLN A 135 16.28 -23.32 18.13
C GLN A 135 16.24 -24.82 18.43
N LEU A 136 15.38 -25.57 17.75
CA LEU A 136 15.27 -27.02 17.92
C LEU A 136 16.56 -27.76 17.54
N GLY A 137 17.23 -27.32 16.46
CA GLY A 137 18.53 -27.87 16.09
C GLY A 137 19.64 -27.58 17.12
N GLY A 138 19.62 -26.40 17.72
CA GLY A 138 20.55 -26.01 18.79
C GLY A 138 20.34 -26.82 20.07
N GLU A 139 19.09 -26.99 20.50
CA GLU A 139 18.74 -27.82 21.66
C GLU A 139 19.12 -29.30 21.45
N ALA A 140 18.90 -29.83 20.25
CA ALA A 140 19.31 -31.20 19.91
C ALA A 140 20.84 -31.40 19.96
N HIS A 141 21.62 -30.40 19.49
CA HIS A 141 23.07 -30.45 19.59
C HIS A 141 23.58 -30.31 21.03
N ALA A 142 22.96 -29.45 21.83
CA ALA A 142 23.31 -29.31 23.25
C ALA A 142 23.03 -30.61 24.03
N ALA A 143 21.86 -31.23 23.82
CA ALA A 143 21.51 -32.49 24.46
C ALA A 143 22.43 -33.65 24.05
N ALA A 144 22.88 -33.69 22.79
CA ALA A 144 23.85 -34.69 22.33
C ALA A 144 25.23 -34.51 22.99
N ALA A 145 25.68 -33.27 23.17
CA ALA A 145 26.96 -32.99 23.83
C ALA A 145 26.95 -33.33 25.33
N GLU A 146 25.82 -33.12 26.02
CA GLU A 146 25.66 -33.54 27.42
C GLU A 146 25.64 -35.07 27.57
N ALA A 147 25.04 -35.79 26.62
CA ALA A 147 25.00 -37.25 26.62
C ALA A 147 26.37 -37.90 26.36
N GLU A 148 27.29 -37.22 25.68
CA GLU A 148 28.65 -37.72 25.42
C GLU A 148 29.61 -37.49 26.60
N GLN A 149 29.23 -36.64 27.56
CA GLN A 149 30.03 -36.33 28.76
C GLN A 149 29.62 -37.13 30.01
N ALA A 150 28.56 -37.93 29.93
CA ALA A 150 28.03 -38.78 31.01
C ALA A 150 28.49 -40.24 30.86
#